data_AF-A0A6C0GJY3-F1
#
_entry.id   AF-A0A6C0GJY3-F1
#
_cell.length_a   1.000
_cell.length_b   1.000
_cell.length_c   1.000
_cell.angle_alpha   90.00
_cell.angle_beta   90.00
_cell.angle_gamma   90.00
#
_symmetry.space_group_name_H-M   'P 1'
#
loop_
_entity.id
_entity.type
_entity.pdbx_description
1 polymer ?
#
loop_
_entity_poly.entity_id
_entity_poly.type
_entity_poly.pdbx_seq_one_letter_code
_entity_poly.pdbx_strand_id
1 'polypeptide(L)'
;MKAIKKSLSVATVILFVLGIIVIAYFLYNAPAEMADTLAIKELGQHTQINNIFRQISILVGVEIAIGLLAIVLLITAQNQALQAKHENATTQTLSDVYTETETKQQVALSERISAVELTLQNDSAADNKVILEKILNNVCNELEACQGALYVTRQQHQKRVLELTASYAYYFAESKTISYEFGEGLIGQVAKEGKTINISTIPEGYITIVSGLGSSSPNHLIIIPLLFENSVAGILEIASFKKITKTDEEYLNGLAPILGKSLANQPQAIVNAE
;
A
#
# COMPACT_ATOMS: atom_id res chain seq x y z
N MET A 1 -37.66 -11.69 12.31
CA MET A 1 -37.28 -12.03 13.71
C MET A 1 -36.75 -10.85 14.54
N LYS A 2 -35.87 -9.97 14.02
CA LYS A 2 -35.38 -8.77 14.75
C LYS A 2 -36.46 -7.75 15.11
N ALA A 3 -37.41 -7.46 14.20
CA ALA A 3 -38.49 -6.50 14.43
C ALA A 3 -39.44 -6.93 15.57
N ILE A 4 -39.78 -8.23 15.63
CA ILE A 4 -40.63 -8.83 16.66
C ILE A 4 -39.94 -8.79 18.05
N LYS A 5 -38.62 -8.99 18.10
CA LYS A 5 -37.86 -8.86 19.36
C LYS A 5 -37.81 -7.42 19.87
N LYS A 6 -37.72 -6.42 18.98
CA LYS A 6 -37.70 -4.99 19.33
C LYS A 6 -39.07 -4.49 19.81
N SER A 7 -40.17 -4.94 19.20
CA SER A 7 -41.52 -4.59 19.67
C SER A 7 -41.83 -5.21 21.03
N LEU A 8 -41.35 -6.43 21.28
CA LEU A 8 -41.52 -7.12 22.56
C LEU A 8 -40.77 -6.41 23.70
N SER A 9 -39.54 -5.94 23.47
CA SER A 9 -38.76 -5.23 24.50
C SER A 9 -39.38 -3.88 24.88
N VAL A 10 -39.95 -3.16 23.92
CA VAL A 10 -40.61 -1.87 24.18
C VAL A 10 -41.87 -2.07 25.04
N ALA A 11 -42.68 -3.09 24.75
CA ALA A 11 -43.86 -3.42 25.54
C ALA A 11 -43.52 -3.76 27.00
N THR A 12 -42.44 -4.51 27.24
CA THR A 12 -41.98 -4.85 28.60
C THR A 12 -41.53 -3.61 29.38
N VAL A 13 -40.80 -2.69 28.75
CA VAL A 13 -40.38 -1.42 29.40
C VAL A 13 -41.59 -0.57 29.79
N ILE A 14 -42.60 -0.47 28.92
CA ILE A 14 -43.84 0.28 29.21
C ILE A 14 -44.57 -0.35 30.41
N LEU A 15 -44.73 -1.67 30.44
CA LEU A 15 -45.37 -2.38 31.56
C LEU A 15 -44.62 -2.18 32.88
N PHE A 16 -43.28 -2.17 32.84
CA PHE A 16 -42.46 -1.93 34.02
C PHE A 16 -42.65 -0.51 34.57
N VAL A 17 -42.65 0.50 33.70
CA VAL A 17 -42.89 1.90 34.11
C VAL A 17 -44.29 2.07 34.69
N LEU A 18 -45.32 1.47 34.06
CA LEU A 18 -46.68 1.48 34.61
C LEU A 18 -46.76 0.80 35.99
N GLY A 19 -46.05 -0.32 36.17
CA GLY A 19 -45.95 -1.01 37.46
C GLY A 19 -45.34 -0.11 38.55
N ILE A 20 -44.28 0.63 38.24
CA ILE A 20 -43.68 1.60 39.18
C ILE A 20 -44.69 2.68 39.57
N ILE A 21 -45.43 3.24 38.60
CA ILE A 21 -46.44 4.29 38.87
C ILE A 21 -47.54 3.75 39.79
N VAL A 22 -48.01 2.52 39.55
CA VAL A 22 -49.03 1.86 40.39
C VAL A 22 -48.49 1.65 41.81
N ILE A 23 -47.26 1.14 41.96
CA ILE A 23 -46.64 0.93 43.27
C ILE A 23 -46.48 2.25 44.03
N ALA A 24 -46.04 3.31 43.36
CA ALA A 24 -45.89 4.63 43.96
C ALA A 24 -47.25 5.21 44.43
N TYR A 25 -48.30 5.04 43.62
CA TYR A 25 -49.65 5.45 43.97
C TYR A 25 -50.17 4.72 45.22
N PHE A 26 -50.01 3.40 45.26
CA PHE A 26 -50.41 2.60 46.43
C PHE A 26 -49.63 2.99 47.69
N LEU A 27 -48.30 3.17 47.59
CA LEU A 27 -47.48 3.57 48.73
C LEU A 27 -47.81 4.96 49.25
N TYR A 28 -48.23 5.88 48.38
CA TYR A 28 -48.61 7.24 48.76
C TYR A 28 -49.96 7.30 49.49
N ASN A 29 -50.96 6.53 49.03
CA ASN A 29 -52.31 6.57 49.58
C ASN A 29 -52.53 5.62 50.77
N ALA A 30 -51.76 4.52 50.85
CA ALA A 30 -51.91 3.50 51.89
C ALA A 30 -51.91 4.03 53.34
N PRO A 31 -51.08 5.02 53.75
CA PRO A 31 -51.12 5.55 55.11
C PRO A 31 -52.49 6.13 55.50
N ALA A 32 -53.13 6.86 54.58
CA ALA A 32 -54.42 7.49 54.81
C ALA A 32 -55.54 6.44 54.86
N GLU A 33 -55.56 5.50 53.89
CA GLU A 33 -56.55 4.41 53.84
C GLU A 33 -56.48 3.51 55.08
N MET A 34 -55.26 3.20 55.57
CA MET A 34 -55.09 2.39 56.78
C MET A 34 -55.53 3.12 58.03
N ALA A 35 -55.27 4.43 58.13
CA ALA A 35 -55.65 5.22 59.27
C ALA A 35 -57.18 5.35 59.41
N ASP A 36 -57.88 5.52 58.29
CA ASP A 36 -59.34 5.57 58.24
C ASP A 36 -59.97 4.20 58.56
N THR A 37 -59.42 3.12 57.99
CA THR A 37 -59.95 1.74 58.18
C THR A 37 -59.77 1.23 59.61
N LEU A 38 -58.70 1.63 60.29
CA LEU A 38 -58.39 1.22 61.67
C LEU A 38 -58.97 2.17 62.73
N ALA A 39 -59.72 3.20 62.34
CA ALA A 39 -60.33 4.21 63.23
C ALA A 39 -59.33 4.86 64.20
N ILE A 40 -58.08 5.03 63.78
CA ILE A 40 -57.00 5.57 64.62
C ILE A 40 -57.30 7.06 64.85
N LYS A 41 -57.54 7.47 66.10
CA LYS A 41 -57.81 8.89 66.47
C LYS A 41 -56.62 9.57 67.17
N GLU A 42 -55.64 8.82 67.65
CA GLU A 42 -54.48 9.38 68.35
C GLU A 42 -53.42 9.89 67.36
N LEU A 43 -53.09 11.18 67.47
CA LEU A 43 -52.11 11.88 66.62
C LEU A 43 -50.72 11.20 66.60
N GLY A 44 -50.35 10.52 67.70
CA GLY A 44 -49.09 9.78 67.82
C GLY A 44 -49.03 8.52 66.97
N GLN A 45 -50.15 7.78 66.83
CA GLN A 45 -50.24 6.56 66.03
C GLN A 45 -50.25 6.86 64.52
N HIS A 46 -50.93 7.95 64.12
CA HIS A 46 -50.87 8.49 62.75
C HIS A 46 -49.44 8.82 62.29
N THR A 47 -48.67 9.45 63.18
CA THR A 47 -47.29 9.85 62.88
C THR A 47 -46.36 8.64 62.71
N GLN A 48 -46.57 7.57 63.47
CA GLN A 48 -45.78 6.34 63.37
C GLN A 48 -46.03 5.60 62.05
N ILE A 49 -47.30 5.47 61.63
CA ILE A 49 -47.67 4.83 60.35
C ILE A 49 -47.05 5.59 59.17
N ASN A 50 -47.18 6.91 59.14
CA ASN A 50 -46.62 7.73 58.06
C ASN A 50 -45.08 7.62 57.99
N ASN A 51 -44.40 7.53 59.13
CA ASN A 51 -42.94 7.36 59.18
C ASN A 51 -42.49 6.01 58.59
N ILE A 52 -43.22 4.92 58.87
CA ILE A 52 -42.92 3.58 58.30
C ILE A 52 -43.10 3.59 56.79
N PHE A 53 -44.23 4.12 56.30
CA PHE A 53 -44.48 4.20 54.86
C PHE A 53 -43.45 5.07 54.14
N ARG A 54 -43.04 6.21 54.74
CA ARG A 54 -41.97 7.04 54.20
C ARG A 54 -40.64 6.28 54.06
N GLN A 55 -40.27 5.45 55.03
CA GLN A 55 -39.07 4.61 54.93
C GLN A 55 -39.17 3.58 53.80
N ILE A 56 -40.33 2.93 53.66
CA ILE A 56 -40.59 1.97 52.57
C ILE A 56 -40.54 2.67 51.20
N SER A 57 -41.12 3.87 51.07
CA SER A 57 -41.09 4.65 49.83
C SER A 57 -39.66 5.01 49.41
N ILE A 58 -38.79 5.39 50.36
CA ILE A 58 -37.37 5.69 50.08
C ILE A 58 -36.64 4.41 49.64
N LEU A 59 -36.86 3.28 50.32
CA LEU A 59 -36.22 2.01 49.98
C LEU A 59 -36.57 1.56 48.55
N VAL A 60 -37.86 1.62 48.18
CA VAL A 60 -38.34 1.28 46.83
C VAL A 60 -37.76 2.24 45.78
N GLY A 61 -37.68 3.54 46.09
CA GLY A 61 -37.08 4.53 45.20
C GLY A 61 -35.60 4.26 44.92
N VAL A 62 -34.84 3.84 45.93
CA VAL A 62 -33.42 3.47 45.79
C VAL A 62 -33.25 2.24 44.91
N GLU A 63 -34.03 1.19 45.10
CA GLU A 63 -33.97 -0.03 44.26
C GLU A 63 -34.25 0.28 42.79
N ILE A 64 -35.24 1.14 42.50
CA ILE A 64 -35.55 1.57 41.13
C ILE A 64 -34.37 2.36 40.54
N ALA A 65 -33.77 3.27 41.30
CA ALA A 65 -32.64 4.08 40.82
C ALA A 65 -31.42 3.21 40.48
N ILE A 66 -31.11 2.22 41.33
CA ILE A 66 -30.03 1.24 41.09
C ILE A 66 -30.32 0.42 39.83
N GLY A 67 -31.56 -0.05 39.66
CA GLY A 67 -31.98 -0.79 38.47
C GLY A 67 -31.84 0.02 37.17
N LEU A 68 -32.26 1.28 37.18
CA LEU A 68 -32.10 2.17 36.02
C LEU A 68 -30.62 2.43 35.70
N LEU A 69 -29.79 2.66 36.71
CA LEU A 69 -28.35 2.84 36.54
C LEU A 69 -27.70 1.58 35.91
N ALA A 70 -28.06 0.39 36.40
CA ALA A 70 -27.56 -0.87 35.87
C ALA A 70 -27.94 -1.07 34.38
N ILE A 71 -29.17 -0.71 34.00
CA ILE A 71 -29.62 -0.77 32.60
C ILE A 71 -28.81 0.20 31.73
N VAL A 72 -28.60 1.44 32.18
CA VAL A 72 -27.80 2.42 31.45
C VAL A 72 -26.38 1.90 31.23
N LEU A 73 -25.74 1.37 32.28
CA LEU A 73 -24.39 0.80 32.18
C LEU A 73 -24.32 -0.35 31.19
N LEU A 74 -25.32 -1.25 31.21
CA LEU A 74 -25.40 -2.38 30.29
C LEU A 74 -25.57 -1.92 28.83
N ILE A 75 -26.42 -0.93 28.57
CA ILE A 75 -26.60 -0.34 27.23
C ILE A 75 -25.30 0.32 26.77
N THR A 76 -24.64 1.10 27.62
CA THR A 76 -23.36 1.75 27.26
C THR A 76 -22.26 0.74 26.99
N ALA A 77 -22.17 -0.33 27.78
CA ALA A 77 -21.21 -1.40 27.57
C ALA A 77 -21.47 -2.17 26.25
N GLN A 78 -22.74 -2.46 25.94
CA GLN A 78 -23.09 -3.07 24.65
C GLN A 78 -22.77 -2.15 23.47
N ASN A 79 -23.04 -0.85 23.59
CA ASN A 79 -22.76 0.13 22.54
C ASN A 79 -21.26 0.29 22.29
N GLN A 80 -20.42 0.32 23.35
CA GLN A 80 -18.96 0.36 23.22
C GLN A 80 -18.41 -0.90 22.54
N ALA A 81 -18.90 -2.09 22.91
CA ALA A 81 -18.48 -3.34 22.28
C ALA A 81 -18.85 -3.41 20.79
N LEU A 82 -20.01 -2.86 20.41
CA LEU A 82 -20.42 -2.74 19.01
C LEU A 82 -19.51 -1.78 18.25
N GLN A 83 -19.16 -0.63 18.82
CA GLN A 83 -18.27 0.35 18.19
C GLN A 83 -16.87 -0.22 17.97
N ALA A 84 -16.28 -0.88 18.98
CA ALA A 84 -14.97 -1.54 18.84
C ALA A 84 -14.97 -2.62 17.75
N LYS A 85 -16.10 -3.34 17.60
CA LYS A 85 -16.25 -4.33 16.53
C LYS A 85 -16.32 -3.70 15.14
N HIS A 86 -16.96 -2.54 14.99
CA HIS A 86 -17.02 -1.81 13.73
C HIS A 86 -15.66 -1.19 13.36
N GLU A 87 -14.96 -0.60 14.32
CA GLU A 87 -13.63 -0.01 14.12
C GLU A 87 -12.59 -1.05 13.70
N ASN A 88 -12.57 -2.21 14.36
CA ASN A 88 -11.69 -3.31 13.99
C ASN A 88 -12.03 -3.88 12.60
N ALA A 89 -13.31 -4.02 12.27
CA ALA A 89 -13.73 -4.51 10.96
C ALA A 89 -13.30 -3.55 9.83
N THR A 90 -13.46 -2.24 10.00
CA THR A 90 -13.02 -1.24 9.02
C THR A 90 -11.50 -1.25 8.87
N THR A 91 -10.76 -1.28 9.96
CA THR A 91 -9.30 -1.30 9.95
C THR A 91 -8.76 -2.56 9.27
N GLN A 92 -9.35 -3.73 9.57
CA GLN A 92 -9.00 -5.00 8.96
C GLN A 92 -9.31 -5.03 7.45
N THR A 93 -10.47 -4.52 7.03
CA THR A 93 -10.79 -4.46 5.59
C THR A 93 -9.83 -3.55 4.81
N LEU A 94 -9.39 -2.44 5.41
CA LEU A 94 -8.41 -1.56 4.78
C LEU A 94 -7.06 -2.27 4.66
N SER A 95 -6.56 -2.89 5.73
CA SER A 95 -5.28 -3.63 5.69
C SER A 95 -5.30 -4.78 4.68
N ASP A 96 -6.42 -5.50 4.56
CA ASP A 96 -6.57 -6.60 3.61
C ASP A 96 -6.54 -6.09 2.16
N VAL A 97 -7.22 -4.97 1.87
CA VAL A 97 -7.21 -4.32 0.55
C VAL A 97 -5.81 -3.78 0.20
N TYR A 98 -5.11 -3.15 1.14
CA TYR A 98 -3.72 -2.71 0.95
C TYR A 98 -2.80 -3.90 0.64
N THR A 99 -2.90 -4.98 1.43
CA THR A 99 -2.08 -6.19 1.26
C THR A 99 -2.37 -6.88 -0.08
N GLU A 100 -3.63 -7.00 -0.47
CA GLU A 100 -4.02 -7.59 -1.75
C GLU A 100 -3.52 -6.75 -2.95
N THR A 101 -3.57 -5.42 -2.82
CA THR A 101 -3.09 -4.51 -3.87
C THR A 101 -1.57 -4.59 -4.04
N GLU A 102 -0.82 -4.56 -2.93
CA GLU A 102 0.64 -4.74 -2.96
C GLU A 102 1.03 -6.11 -3.53
N THR A 103 0.32 -7.17 -3.12
CA THR A 103 0.55 -8.53 -3.63
C THR A 103 0.31 -8.60 -5.14
N LYS A 104 -0.79 -8.04 -5.63
CA LYS A 104 -1.08 -7.98 -7.08
C LYS A 104 -0.01 -7.22 -7.85
N GLN A 105 0.45 -6.09 -7.33
CA GLN A 105 1.51 -5.30 -7.96
C GLN A 105 2.83 -6.07 -8.01
N GLN A 106 3.18 -6.78 -6.93
CA GLN A 106 4.38 -7.61 -6.86
C GLN A 106 4.32 -8.83 -7.80
N VAL A 107 3.16 -9.48 -7.90
CA VAL A 107 2.94 -10.58 -8.86
C VAL A 107 3.08 -10.07 -10.29
N ALA A 108 2.43 -8.96 -10.64
CA ALA A 108 2.53 -8.37 -11.98
C ALA A 108 3.98 -7.98 -12.32
N LEU A 109 4.72 -7.42 -11.34
CA LEU A 109 6.14 -7.10 -11.52
C LEU A 109 6.98 -8.36 -11.76
N SER A 110 6.74 -9.41 -10.97
CA SER A 110 7.45 -10.69 -11.11
C SER A 110 7.19 -11.31 -12.49
N GLU A 111 5.95 -11.27 -12.99
CA GLU A 111 5.61 -11.82 -14.31
C GLU A 111 6.38 -11.11 -15.44
N ARG A 112 6.46 -9.77 -15.38
CA ARG A 112 7.22 -8.95 -16.34
C ARG A 112 8.70 -9.33 -16.33
N ILE A 113 9.29 -9.46 -15.14
CA ILE A 113 10.68 -9.84 -14.96
C ILE A 113 10.94 -11.27 -15.49
N SER A 114 10.08 -12.23 -15.15
CA SER A 114 10.22 -13.62 -15.59
C SER A 114 10.16 -13.77 -17.11
N ALA A 115 9.38 -12.93 -17.81
CA ALA A 115 9.35 -12.93 -19.28
C ALA A 115 10.73 -12.60 -19.90
N VAL A 116 11.48 -11.67 -19.29
CA VAL A 116 12.85 -11.34 -19.70
C VAL A 116 13.83 -12.47 -19.38
N GLU A 117 13.72 -13.08 -18.19
CA GLU A 117 14.54 -14.24 -17.82
C GLU A 117 14.36 -15.42 -18.77
N LEU A 118 13.12 -15.72 -19.18
CA LEU A 118 12.83 -16.75 -20.16
C LEU A 118 13.44 -16.42 -21.53
N THR A 119 13.44 -15.16 -21.93
CA THR A 119 14.10 -14.72 -23.17
C THR A 119 15.61 -14.95 -23.12
N LEU A 120 16.24 -14.68 -21.98
CA LEU A 120 17.67 -14.95 -21.75
C LEU A 120 18.02 -16.44 -21.79
N GLN A 121 17.13 -17.31 -21.28
CA GLN A 121 17.39 -18.75 -21.19
C GLN A 121 17.16 -19.49 -22.51
N ASN A 122 16.09 -19.16 -23.22
CA ASN A 122 15.64 -19.91 -24.40
C ASN A 122 16.55 -19.75 -25.63
N ASP A 123 17.29 -18.63 -25.73
CA ASP A 123 18.13 -18.31 -26.88
C ASP A 123 19.63 -18.64 -26.64
N SER A 124 19.95 -19.64 -25.81
CA SER A 124 21.33 -20.03 -25.45
C SER A 124 22.26 -20.39 -26.64
N ALA A 125 21.71 -20.59 -27.84
CA ALA A 125 22.45 -20.85 -29.08
C ALA A 125 22.55 -19.63 -30.03
N ALA A 126 21.85 -18.53 -29.72
CA ALA A 126 21.85 -17.31 -30.51
C ALA A 126 23.02 -16.39 -30.10
N ASP A 127 23.42 -15.49 -31.00
CA ASP A 127 24.40 -14.45 -30.70
C ASP A 127 23.89 -13.58 -29.53
N ASN A 128 24.69 -13.44 -28.48
CA ASN A 128 24.40 -12.62 -27.31
C ASN A 128 23.96 -11.20 -27.68
N LYS A 129 24.53 -10.62 -28.73
CA LYS A 129 24.13 -9.28 -29.20
C LYS A 129 22.65 -9.24 -29.61
N VAL A 130 22.20 -10.24 -30.35
CA VAL A 130 20.81 -10.36 -30.82
C VAL A 130 19.85 -10.52 -29.63
N ILE A 131 20.25 -11.28 -28.60
CA ILE A 131 19.45 -11.46 -27.38
C ILE A 131 19.32 -10.13 -26.63
N LEU A 132 20.44 -9.41 -26.45
CA LEU A 132 20.45 -8.11 -25.77
C LEU A 132 19.63 -7.05 -26.52
N GLU A 133 19.69 -7.03 -27.85
CA GLU A 133 18.83 -6.17 -28.68
C GLU A 133 17.35 -6.51 -28.51
N LYS A 134 16.99 -7.80 -28.54
CA LYS A 134 15.61 -8.25 -28.33
C LYS A 134 15.08 -7.85 -26.96
N ILE A 135 15.89 -7.99 -25.91
CA ILE A 135 15.54 -7.57 -24.55
C ILE A 135 15.38 -6.06 -24.48
N LEU A 136 16.33 -5.29 -25.01
CA LEU A 136 16.27 -3.85 -25.02
C LEU A 136 15.03 -3.34 -25.77
N ASN A 137 14.69 -3.97 -26.90
CA ASN A 137 13.47 -3.67 -27.66
C ASN A 137 12.21 -3.93 -26.83
N ASN A 138 12.14 -5.07 -26.12
CA ASN A 138 11.01 -5.38 -25.25
C ASN A 138 10.87 -4.37 -24.12
N VAL A 139 11.95 -4.05 -23.42
CA VAL A 139 11.97 -3.05 -22.35
C VAL A 139 11.54 -1.69 -22.89
N CYS A 140 12.11 -1.24 -24.02
CA CYS A 140 11.75 0.05 -24.61
C CYS A 140 10.28 0.10 -25.02
N ASN A 141 9.75 -0.95 -25.67
CA ASN A 141 8.34 -0.99 -26.07
C ASN A 141 7.40 -0.99 -24.86
N GLU A 142 7.76 -1.71 -23.80
CA GLU A 142 6.95 -1.81 -22.58
C GLU A 142 6.89 -0.49 -21.80
N LEU A 143 8.02 0.23 -21.74
CA LEU A 143 8.08 1.56 -21.12
C LEU A 143 7.61 2.68 -22.07
N GLU A 144 7.23 2.33 -23.31
CA GLU A 144 7.01 3.29 -24.40
C GLU A 144 8.16 4.32 -24.51
N ALA A 145 9.38 3.83 -24.33
CA ALA A 145 10.60 4.61 -24.46
C ALA A 145 10.87 4.95 -25.92
N CYS A 146 11.45 6.12 -26.13
CA CYS A 146 11.78 6.61 -27.47
C CYS A 146 13.19 6.25 -27.91
N GLN A 147 14.13 6.06 -26.97
CA GLN A 147 15.47 5.56 -27.22
C GLN A 147 15.95 4.68 -26.06
N GLY A 148 16.81 3.72 -26.37
CA GLY A 148 17.46 2.89 -25.38
C GLY A 148 18.86 2.47 -25.82
N ALA A 149 19.74 2.27 -24.86
CA ALA A 149 21.10 1.79 -25.09
C ALA A 149 21.50 0.83 -23.97
N LEU A 150 22.21 -0.23 -24.35
CA LEU A 150 22.79 -1.19 -23.43
C LEU A 150 24.30 -1.29 -23.68
N TYR A 151 25.05 -0.96 -22.64
CA TYR A 151 26.50 -0.98 -22.64
C TYR A 151 27.02 -2.13 -21.79
N VAL A 152 28.06 -2.82 -22.28
CA VAL A 152 28.69 -3.93 -21.57
C VAL A 152 30.08 -3.53 -21.13
N THR A 153 30.45 -3.91 -19.90
CA THR A 153 31.77 -3.63 -19.38
C THR A 153 32.80 -4.55 -20.05
N ARG A 154 33.85 -3.94 -20.60
CA ARG A 154 35.01 -4.62 -21.20
C ARG A 154 36.29 -4.14 -20.52
N GLN A 155 37.32 -4.99 -20.56
CA GLN A 155 38.67 -4.62 -20.18
C GLN A 155 39.45 -4.25 -21.43
N GLN A 156 39.89 -3.00 -21.52
CA GLN A 156 40.74 -2.51 -22.61
C GLN A 156 41.95 -1.78 -22.00
N HIS A 157 43.17 -2.19 -22.35
CA HIS A 157 44.41 -1.55 -21.88
C HIS A 157 44.47 -1.31 -20.35
N GLN A 158 44.06 -2.32 -19.55
CA GLN A 158 43.95 -2.25 -18.08
C GLN A 158 42.91 -1.27 -17.52
N LYS A 159 42.07 -0.70 -18.38
CA LYS A 159 40.93 0.12 -17.98
C LYS A 159 39.62 -0.61 -18.21
N ARG A 160 38.64 -0.30 -17.36
CA ARG A 160 37.24 -0.69 -17.58
C ARG A 160 36.57 0.34 -18.47
N VAL A 161 35.98 -0.14 -19.55
CA VAL A 161 35.22 0.68 -20.49
C VAL A 161 33.82 0.09 -20.67
N LEU A 162 32.85 0.95 -20.93
CA LEU A 162 31.48 0.62 -21.29
C LEU A 162 31.38 0.64 -22.81
N GLU A 163 31.12 -0.51 -23.44
CA GLU A 163 30.99 -0.63 -24.89
C GLU A 163 29.53 -0.81 -25.29
N LEU A 164 29.03 0.04 -26.19
CA LEU A 164 27.65 -0.06 -26.69
C LEU A 164 27.46 -1.38 -27.45
N THR A 165 26.59 -2.25 -26.93
CA THR A 165 26.36 -3.59 -27.49
C THR A 165 24.99 -3.72 -28.14
N ALA A 166 23.97 -3.04 -27.60
CA ALA A 166 22.63 -3.03 -28.16
C ALA A 166 22.01 -1.63 -28.07
N SER A 167 21.15 -1.29 -29.03
CA SER A 167 20.50 0.02 -29.07
C SER A 167 19.10 -0.02 -29.68
N TYR A 168 18.20 0.82 -29.18
CA TYR A 168 16.84 1.02 -29.67
C TYR A 168 16.70 2.46 -30.18
N ALA A 169 16.34 2.62 -31.46
CA ALA A 169 16.12 3.92 -32.12
C ALA A 169 17.27 4.94 -31.92
N TYR A 170 18.49 4.43 -31.75
CA TYR A 170 19.71 5.22 -31.57
C TYR A 170 20.57 5.11 -32.84
N TYR A 171 20.89 6.24 -33.44
CA TYR A 171 21.67 6.27 -34.68
C TYR A 171 23.14 6.57 -34.40
N PHE A 172 24.03 5.73 -34.90
CA PHE A 172 25.46 5.99 -34.94
C PHE A 172 26.07 5.43 -36.23
N ALA A 173 27.19 5.99 -36.66
CA ALA A 173 27.89 5.50 -37.84
C ALA A 173 28.40 4.08 -37.58
N GLU A 174 28.06 3.12 -38.45
CA GLU A 174 28.38 1.69 -38.32
C GLU A 174 29.89 1.39 -38.13
N SER A 175 30.76 2.32 -38.52
CA SER A 175 32.21 2.16 -38.43
C SER A 175 32.84 2.60 -37.10
N LYS A 176 32.05 3.03 -36.10
CA LYS A 176 32.58 3.55 -34.83
C LYS A 176 32.06 2.74 -33.64
N THR A 177 32.98 2.09 -32.93
CA THR A 177 32.70 1.55 -31.59
C THR A 177 32.48 2.73 -30.64
N ILE A 178 31.28 2.80 -30.06
CA ILE A 178 30.96 3.76 -29.02
C ILE A 178 31.38 3.16 -27.68
N SER A 179 32.37 3.76 -27.03
CA SER A 179 32.82 3.37 -25.71
C SER A 179 33.10 4.56 -24.81
N TYR A 180 32.97 4.33 -23.50
CA TYR A 180 33.21 5.33 -22.46
C TYR A 180 33.99 4.72 -21.30
N GLU A 181 34.98 5.41 -20.76
CA GLU A 181 35.68 4.98 -19.56
C GLU A 181 34.79 5.11 -18.30
N PHE A 182 35.07 4.32 -17.27
CA PHE A 182 34.42 4.52 -15.97
C PHE A 182 34.77 5.91 -15.43
N GLY A 183 33.75 6.70 -15.09
CA GLY A 183 33.85 8.12 -14.73
C GLY A 183 33.74 9.11 -15.89
N GLU A 184 33.62 8.63 -17.13
CA GLU A 184 33.44 9.48 -18.32
C GLU A 184 31.94 9.71 -18.60
N GLY A 185 31.53 10.98 -18.63
CA GLY A 185 30.13 11.35 -18.87
C GLY A 185 29.17 10.80 -17.80
N LEU A 186 27.86 10.88 -18.07
CA LEU A 186 26.85 10.39 -17.12
C LEU A 186 26.90 8.87 -16.97
N ILE A 187 26.99 8.13 -18.09
CA ILE A 187 27.00 6.67 -18.03
C ILE A 187 28.25 6.12 -17.34
N GLY A 188 29.41 6.73 -17.57
CA GLY A 188 30.65 6.37 -16.88
C GLY A 188 30.60 6.75 -15.41
N GLN A 189 29.97 7.87 -15.05
CA GLN A 189 29.77 8.23 -13.65
C GLN A 189 28.85 7.23 -12.94
N VAL A 190 27.75 6.81 -13.58
CA VAL A 190 26.88 5.74 -13.07
C VAL A 190 27.66 4.44 -12.89
N ALA A 191 28.51 4.07 -13.85
CA ALA A 191 29.34 2.87 -13.73
C ALA A 191 30.39 2.97 -12.63
N LYS A 192 30.94 4.16 -12.38
CA LYS A 192 31.91 4.41 -11.31
C LYS A 192 31.26 4.35 -9.92
N GLU A 193 30.07 4.92 -9.77
CA GLU A 193 29.37 4.97 -8.48
C GLU A 193 28.50 3.75 -8.19
N GLY A 194 28.07 3.03 -9.23
CA GLY A 194 27.09 1.96 -9.12
C GLY A 194 25.71 2.45 -8.68
N LYS A 195 25.34 3.70 -9.02
CA LYS A 195 24.07 4.33 -8.62
C LYS A 195 23.28 4.83 -9.82
N THR A 196 21.99 4.52 -9.83
CA THR A 196 21.05 5.01 -10.84
C THR A 196 20.98 6.53 -10.86
N ILE A 197 20.99 7.11 -12.06
CA ILE A 197 20.65 8.51 -12.31
C ILE A 197 19.30 8.55 -13.01
N ASN A 198 18.36 9.31 -12.47
CA ASN A 198 17.07 9.62 -13.11
C ASN A 198 16.95 11.14 -13.26
N ILE A 199 16.82 11.61 -14.50
CA ILE A 199 16.69 13.01 -14.87
C ILE A 199 15.30 13.21 -15.44
N SER A 200 14.47 14.01 -14.77
CA SER A 200 13.08 14.29 -15.15
C SER A 200 12.90 15.60 -15.92
N THR A 201 14.00 16.31 -16.21
CA THR A 201 13.98 17.56 -16.97
C THR A 201 15.29 17.67 -17.74
N ILE A 202 15.25 17.22 -18.98
CA ILE A 202 16.41 17.24 -19.87
C ILE A 202 16.47 18.60 -20.57
N PRO A 203 17.62 19.30 -20.55
CA PRO A 203 17.78 20.53 -21.30
C PRO A 203 17.55 20.33 -22.80
N GLU A 204 16.95 21.32 -23.46
CA GLU A 204 16.74 21.30 -24.90
C GLU A 204 18.06 21.12 -25.65
N GLY A 205 18.08 20.20 -26.62
CA GLY A 205 19.26 19.88 -27.42
C GLY A 205 20.31 19.00 -26.72
N TYR A 206 20.12 18.62 -25.45
CA TYR A 206 21.04 17.71 -24.75
C TYR A 206 21.01 16.30 -25.33
N ILE A 207 19.81 15.77 -25.57
CA ILE A 207 19.55 14.54 -26.33
C ILE A 207 18.60 14.91 -27.47
N THR A 208 18.89 14.40 -28.66
CA THR A 208 18.05 14.63 -29.85
C THR A 208 17.55 13.30 -30.37
N ILE A 209 16.22 13.13 -30.34
CA ILE A 209 15.53 12.00 -30.94
C ILE A 209 15.10 12.43 -32.33
N VAL A 210 15.47 11.65 -33.34
CA VAL A 210 15.20 11.95 -34.73
C VAL A 210 14.17 10.97 -35.28
N SER A 211 13.18 11.49 -35.99
CA SER A 211 12.22 10.74 -36.78
C SER A 211 12.24 11.26 -38.22
N GLY A 212 11.60 10.53 -39.14
CA GLY A 212 11.42 11.01 -40.51
C GLY A 212 10.58 12.29 -40.63
N LEU A 213 9.88 12.69 -39.57
CA LEU A 213 8.99 13.87 -39.55
C LEU A 213 9.58 15.07 -38.80
N GLY A 214 10.71 14.91 -38.11
CA GLY A 214 11.30 15.94 -37.28
C GLY A 214 12.09 15.36 -36.12
N SER A 215 12.48 16.24 -35.20
CA SER A 215 13.31 15.88 -34.05
C SER A 215 12.88 16.62 -32.78
N SER A 216 13.11 16.02 -31.62
CA SER A 216 12.77 16.60 -30.32
C SER A 216 13.67 16.04 -29.20
N SER A 217 13.73 16.74 -28.07
CA SER A 217 14.41 16.26 -26.86
C SER A 217 13.45 15.46 -25.97
N PRO A 218 13.90 14.33 -25.37
CA PRO A 218 13.10 13.59 -24.40
C PRO A 218 12.84 14.41 -23.15
N ASN A 219 11.83 14.00 -22.37
CA ASN A 219 11.52 14.62 -21.08
C ASN A 219 12.24 13.94 -19.92
N HIS A 220 12.51 12.63 -20.06
CA HIS A 220 13.09 11.79 -19.01
C HIS A 220 14.25 10.96 -19.54
N LEU A 221 15.28 10.79 -18.71
CA LEU A 221 16.44 9.93 -18.95
C LEU A 221 16.72 9.17 -17.66
N ILE A 222 16.73 7.84 -17.74
CA ILE A 222 17.17 6.99 -16.64
C ILE A 222 18.39 6.16 -17.09
N ILE A 223 19.41 6.13 -16.23
CA ILE A 223 20.66 5.42 -16.47
C ILE A 223 20.89 4.51 -15.26
N ILE A 224 20.84 3.20 -15.50
CA ILE A 224 20.81 2.17 -14.46
C ILE A 224 22.06 1.29 -14.57
N PRO A 225 22.81 1.13 -13.47
CA PRO A 225 23.90 0.18 -13.41
C PRO A 225 23.36 -1.25 -13.35
N LEU A 226 23.93 -2.13 -14.17
CA LEU A 226 23.64 -3.57 -14.16
C LEU A 226 24.70 -4.25 -13.30
N LEU A 227 24.41 -4.40 -12.00
CA LEU A 227 25.37 -4.95 -11.03
C LEU A 227 25.33 -6.48 -10.96
N PHE A 228 26.50 -7.07 -10.79
CA PHE A 228 26.68 -8.48 -10.42
C PHE A 228 27.90 -8.60 -9.50
N GLU A 229 27.75 -9.29 -8.36
CA GLU A 229 28.82 -9.48 -7.36
C GLU A 229 29.57 -8.17 -6.99
N ASN A 230 28.82 -7.09 -6.76
CA ASN A 230 29.34 -5.73 -6.47
C ASN A 230 30.20 -5.10 -7.56
N SER A 231 30.21 -5.63 -8.78
CA SER A 231 30.80 -5.01 -9.96
C SER A 231 29.72 -4.60 -10.95
N VAL A 232 29.92 -3.46 -11.62
CA VAL A 232 29.08 -3.06 -12.75
C VAL A 232 29.48 -3.91 -13.95
N ALA A 233 28.55 -4.76 -14.40
CA ALA A 233 28.71 -5.59 -15.60
C ALA A 233 28.28 -4.86 -16.88
N GLY A 234 27.43 -3.84 -16.74
CA GLY A 234 26.96 -3.01 -17.85
C GLY A 234 26.10 -1.85 -17.38
N ILE A 235 25.60 -1.06 -18.33
CA ILE A 235 24.68 0.06 -18.11
C ILE A 235 23.47 -0.12 -19.02
N LEU A 236 22.28 0.13 -18.48
CA LEU A 236 21.05 0.30 -19.26
C LEU A 236 20.66 1.78 -19.21
N GLU A 237 20.50 2.39 -20.37
CA GLU A 237 20.12 3.79 -20.53
C GLU A 237 18.82 3.87 -21.34
N ILE A 238 17.83 4.59 -20.82
CA ILE A 238 16.49 4.71 -21.41
C ILE A 238 16.07 6.18 -21.42
N ALA A 239 15.70 6.70 -22.58
CA ALA A 239 15.12 8.03 -22.74
C ALA A 239 13.64 7.92 -23.12
N SER A 240 12.79 8.79 -22.55
CA SER A 240 11.35 8.79 -22.84
C SER A 240 10.78 10.22 -22.90
N PHE A 241 9.80 10.41 -23.80
CA PHE A 241 8.91 11.58 -23.74
C PHE A 241 7.89 11.46 -22.61
N LYS A 242 7.51 10.23 -22.26
CA LYS A 242 6.60 9.97 -21.14
C LYS A 242 7.36 10.01 -19.82
N LYS A 243 6.62 10.27 -18.75
CA LYS A 243 7.16 10.19 -17.40
C LYS A 243 7.49 8.74 -17.09
N ILE A 244 8.72 8.48 -16.69
CA ILE A 244 9.13 7.21 -16.08
C ILE A 244 8.52 7.17 -14.68
N THR A 245 7.59 6.25 -14.45
CA THR A 245 6.87 6.14 -13.18
C THR A 245 7.67 5.36 -12.15
N LYS A 246 7.26 5.41 -10.88
CA LYS A 246 7.88 4.61 -9.83
C LYS A 246 7.78 3.10 -10.12
N THR A 247 6.68 2.65 -10.70
CA THR A 247 6.49 1.26 -11.12
C THR A 247 7.43 0.85 -12.24
N ASP A 248 7.77 1.78 -13.15
CA ASP A 248 8.77 1.53 -14.21
C ASP A 248 10.17 1.44 -13.62
N GLU A 249 10.51 2.33 -12.68
CA GLU A 249 11.79 2.25 -11.95
C GLU A 249 11.93 0.94 -11.16
N GLU A 250 10.88 0.52 -10.44
CA GLU A 250 10.84 -0.76 -9.71
C GLU A 250 11.06 -1.95 -10.66
N TYR A 251 10.46 -1.90 -11.85
CA TYR A 251 10.67 -2.91 -12.89
C TYR A 251 12.10 -2.94 -13.40
N LEU A 252 12.66 -1.78 -13.79
CA LEU A 252 14.03 -1.72 -14.28
C LEU A 252 15.06 -2.11 -13.20
N ASN A 253 14.82 -1.74 -11.95
CA ASN A 253 15.66 -2.14 -10.81
C ASN A 253 15.56 -3.66 -10.55
N GLY A 254 14.39 -4.26 -10.74
CA GLY A 254 14.21 -5.71 -10.68
C GLY A 254 14.91 -6.47 -11.82
N LEU A 255 14.95 -5.88 -13.02
CA LEU A 255 15.68 -6.42 -14.17
C LEU A 255 17.20 -6.27 -14.07
N ALA A 256 17.68 -5.18 -13.45
CA ALA A 256 19.09 -4.86 -13.37
C ALA A 256 20.01 -6.01 -12.90
N PRO A 257 19.71 -6.75 -11.80
CA PRO A 257 20.56 -7.86 -11.36
C PRO A 257 20.54 -9.06 -12.31
N ILE A 258 19.43 -9.29 -13.02
CA ILE A 258 19.28 -10.40 -13.98
C ILE A 258 20.15 -10.13 -15.21
N LEU A 259 20.05 -8.92 -15.76
CA LEU A 259 20.88 -8.50 -16.87
C LEU A 259 22.35 -8.44 -16.44
N GLY A 260 22.65 -7.90 -15.25
CA GLY A 260 24.00 -7.88 -14.69
C GLY A 260 24.63 -9.27 -14.63
N LYS A 261 23.91 -10.27 -14.11
CA LYS A 261 24.35 -11.67 -14.09
C LYS A 261 24.58 -12.23 -15.50
N SER A 262 23.64 -11.99 -16.42
CA SER A 262 23.76 -12.47 -17.79
C SER A 262 25.01 -11.90 -18.48
N LEU A 263 25.24 -10.59 -18.34
CA LEU A 263 26.39 -9.91 -18.92
C LEU A 263 27.72 -10.36 -18.31
N ALA A 264 27.77 -10.55 -16.98
CA ALA A 264 28.98 -10.98 -16.29
C ALA A 264 29.43 -12.39 -16.69
N ASN A 265 28.50 -13.27 -17.05
CA ASN A 265 28.78 -14.64 -17.47
C ASN A 265 29.18 -14.76 -18.95
N GLN A 266 29.23 -13.65 -19.70
CA GLN A 266 29.66 -13.68 -21.08
C GLN A 266 31.20 -13.82 -21.16
N PRO A 267 31.73 -14.69 -22.03
CA PRO A 267 33.16 -14.76 -22.27
C PRO A 267 33.65 -13.40 -22.77
N GLN A 268 34.59 -12.80 -22.03
CA GLN A 268 35.19 -11.54 -22.46
C GLN A 268 35.98 -11.80 -23.74
N ALA A 269 35.55 -11.20 -24.85
CA ALA A 269 36.36 -11.16 -26.05
C ALA A 269 37.67 -10.44 -25.69
N ILE A 270 38.78 -11.20 -25.69
CA ILE A 270 40.11 -10.61 -25.58
C ILE A 270 40.29 -9.81 -26.87
N VAL A 271 40.16 -8.48 -26.79
CA VAL A 271 40.57 -7.60 -27.89
C VAL A 271 42.09 -7.66 -27.91
N ASN A 272 42.63 -8.58 -28.69
CA ASN A 272 44.06 -8.60 -28.99
C ASN A 272 44.36 -7.33 -29.80
N ALA A 273 45.20 -6.47 -29.22
CA ALA A 273 45.75 -5.34 -29.93
C ALA A 273 46.62 -5.85 -31.09
N GLU A 274 46.36 -5.36 -32.30
CA GLU A 274 47.40 -5.19 -33.33
C GLU A 274 48.17 -3.90 -33.05
#